data_AF-A0A3A0BKU7-F1
#
_entry.id   AF-A0A3A0BKU7-F1
#
_cell.length_a   1.000
_cell.length_b   1.000
_cell.length_c   1.000
_cell.angle_alpha   90.00
_cell.angle_beta   90.00
_cell.angle_gamma   90.00
#
_symmetry.space_group_name_H-M   'P 1'
#
loop_
_entity.id
_entity.type
_entity.pdbx_description
1 polymer ?
#
loop_
_entity_poly.entity_id
_entity_poly.type
_entity_poly.pdbx_seq_one_letter_code
_entity_poly.pdbx_strand_id
1 'polypeptide(L)'
;MFPVVHRDQMQVQNLNSFEGRDAEGRIVDYYTDLVIYKDGREICRGKTTVNDPLGCAGYRFHQSTFSPDGVGLKVRDVKTGAVVYAEAPVLQREAAAPSPRFVVRDAAGKTLFDDFLVVRPLDDRRTIALVPVPGVEKVLPVVLFTEAGGPWQMSIVHLADRTDPNDRDYQITIDEGGSASDGNLTFSFPELRGLPALIVQEIPGIDPVAYLQLERAADGTRILNVMNVARPEAPTSWLPLREGEPLVAGDYEYTFEGPREYTGMLVKRDPGSWLIWVATALMMAGLAVTFYMPRRRVWVKVGPERTQIAGIAERMAHLSPELARLLARARREAGGTRADGL
;
A
#
# COMPACT_ATOMS: atom_id res chain seq x y z
N MET A 1 -2.40 18.68 -5.86
CA MET A 1 -1.65 18.17 -7.03
C MET A 1 -0.25 18.77 -6.92
N PHE A 2 0.78 17.93 -6.97
CA PHE A 2 2.14 18.36 -6.65
C PHE A 2 2.87 18.86 -7.89
N PRO A 3 3.91 19.69 -7.76
CA PRO A 3 4.84 19.94 -8.86
C PRO A 3 5.43 18.62 -9.36
N VAL A 4 5.46 18.39 -10.68
CA VAL A 4 6.15 17.23 -11.27
C VAL A 4 7.65 17.55 -11.41
N VAL A 5 8.49 16.58 -11.09
CA VAL A 5 9.96 16.68 -11.23
C VAL A 5 10.39 16.32 -12.65
N HIS A 6 9.66 15.42 -13.30
CA HIS A 6 9.92 14.98 -14.68
C HIS A 6 8.74 15.26 -15.61
N ARG A 7 9.04 15.67 -16.86
CA ARG A 7 8.03 15.93 -17.91
C ARG A 7 7.13 14.74 -18.21
N ASP A 8 7.59 13.51 -17.99
CA ASP A 8 6.82 12.30 -18.23
C ASP A 8 6.24 11.67 -16.95
N GLN A 9 6.36 12.36 -15.82
CA GLN A 9 5.83 11.89 -14.55
C GLN A 9 4.30 11.90 -14.58
N MET A 10 3.71 10.77 -14.19
CA MET A 10 2.29 10.69 -13.88
C MET A 10 2.10 10.72 -12.37
N GLN A 11 1.03 11.34 -11.91
CA GLN A 11 0.62 11.30 -10.51
C GLN A 11 -0.60 10.40 -10.40
N VAL A 12 -0.51 9.42 -9.51
CA VAL A 12 -1.60 8.49 -9.21
C VAL A 12 -2.17 8.88 -7.88
N GLN A 13 -3.42 9.33 -7.88
CA GLN A 13 -4.12 9.68 -6.67
C GLN A 13 -5.06 8.53 -6.29
N ASN A 14 -4.84 7.96 -5.11
CA ASN A 14 -5.85 7.14 -4.44
C ASN A 14 -6.93 8.07 -3.87
N LEU A 15 -8.15 7.99 -4.41
CA LEU A 15 -9.28 8.74 -3.88
C LEU A 15 -9.86 8.04 -2.65
N ASN A 16 -10.12 6.73 -2.81
CA ASN A 16 -10.57 5.88 -1.73
C ASN A 16 -10.29 4.40 -2.06
N SER A 17 -10.00 3.61 -1.03
CA SER A 17 -9.88 2.16 -1.09
C SER A 17 -10.98 1.55 -0.25
N PHE A 18 -11.73 0.58 -0.76
CA PHE A 18 -12.93 0.05 -0.11
C PHE A 18 -12.80 -1.45 0.17
N GLU A 19 -13.25 -1.87 1.35
CA GLU A 19 -13.56 -3.25 1.70
C GLU A 19 -15.09 -3.46 1.71
N GLY A 20 -15.62 -4.06 0.66
CA GLY A 20 -17.04 -4.38 0.56
C GLY A 20 -17.42 -5.56 1.46
N ARG A 21 -18.46 -5.39 2.28
CA ARG A 21 -19.02 -6.43 3.14
C ARG A 21 -20.48 -6.72 2.81
N ASP A 22 -20.88 -7.98 2.93
CA ASP A 22 -22.30 -8.38 2.82
C ASP A 22 -23.08 -8.13 4.12
N ALA A 23 -24.38 -8.47 4.12
CA ALA A 23 -25.26 -8.28 5.27
C ALA A 23 -24.85 -9.09 6.51
N GLU A 24 -24.09 -10.17 6.32
CA GLU A 24 -23.53 -10.99 7.39
C GLU A 24 -22.14 -10.51 7.84
N GLY A 25 -21.65 -9.40 7.28
CA GLY A 25 -20.35 -8.79 7.62
C GLY A 25 -19.15 -9.49 6.97
N ARG A 26 -19.37 -10.43 6.05
CA ARG A 26 -18.28 -11.13 5.33
C ARG A 26 -17.77 -10.25 4.20
N ILE A 27 -16.47 -10.32 3.97
CA ILE A 27 -15.81 -9.52 2.93
C ILE A 27 -16.08 -10.14 1.56
N VAL A 28 -16.57 -9.34 0.62
CA VAL A 28 -17.01 -9.79 -0.72
C VAL A 28 -16.32 -9.06 -1.87
N ASP A 29 -15.79 -7.86 -1.66
CA ASP A 29 -15.07 -7.11 -2.70
C ASP A 29 -13.97 -6.23 -2.07
N TYR A 30 -12.90 -6.00 -2.83
CA TYR A 30 -11.90 -4.99 -2.54
C TYR A 30 -11.63 -4.20 -3.80
N TYR A 31 -11.78 -2.88 -3.72
CA TYR A 31 -11.50 -2.02 -4.87
C TYR A 31 -10.97 -0.66 -4.46
N THR A 32 -10.33 0.01 -5.40
CA THR A 32 -9.81 1.36 -5.21
C THR A 32 -10.23 2.26 -6.35
N ASP A 33 -10.68 3.46 -6.02
CA ASP A 33 -10.96 4.52 -6.98
C ASP A 33 -9.71 5.37 -7.18
N LEU A 34 -9.31 5.51 -8.44
CA LEU A 34 -8.12 6.24 -8.84
C LEU A 34 -8.42 7.40 -9.77
N VAL A 35 -7.57 8.40 -9.65
CA VAL A 35 -7.39 9.43 -10.67
C VAL A 35 -5.92 9.50 -11.04
N ILE A 36 -5.64 9.47 -12.34
CA ILE A 36 -4.29 9.61 -12.87
C ILE A 36 -4.18 10.97 -13.55
N TYR A 37 -3.14 11.71 -13.20
CA TYR A 37 -2.82 13.00 -13.77
C TYR A 37 -1.50 12.96 -14.54
N LYS A 38 -1.41 13.76 -15.59
CA LYS A 38 -0.15 14.09 -16.28
C LYS A 38 -0.14 15.59 -16.60
N ASP A 39 0.95 16.27 -16.28
CA ASP A 39 1.12 17.71 -16.52
C ASP A 39 -0.05 18.57 -16.01
N GLY A 40 -0.55 18.30 -14.80
CA GLY A 40 -1.66 19.08 -14.26
C GLY A 40 -3.06 18.65 -14.72
N ARG A 41 -3.17 17.69 -15.65
CA ARG A 41 -4.44 17.31 -16.26
C ARG A 41 -4.83 15.88 -15.90
N GLU A 42 -6.08 15.70 -15.49
CA GLU A 42 -6.68 14.37 -15.34
C GLU A 42 -6.69 13.68 -16.69
N ILE A 43 -6.02 12.53 -16.79
CA ILE A 43 -5.96 11.72 -18.01
C ILE A 43 -6.87 10.50 -17.92
N CYS A 44 -7.09 9.95 -16.73
CA CYS A 44 -7.98 8.82 -16.48
C CYS A 44 -8.52 8.87 -15.06
N ARG A 45 -9.72 8.32 -14.89
CA ARG A 45 -10.34 8.04 -13.60
C ARG A 45 -11.08 6.71 -13.68
N GLY A 46 -11.02 5.92 -12.64
CA GLY A 46 -11.78 4.68 -12.59
C GLY A 46 -11.48 3.82 -11.39
N LYS A 47 -12.31 2.77 -11.26
CA LYS A 47 -12.15 1.70 -10.28
C LYS A 47 -11.06 0.73 -10.75
N THR A 48 -10.28 0.22 -9.81
CA THR A 48 -9.37 -0.91 -10.02
C THR A 48 -9.57 -1.98 -8.97
N THR A 49 -9.36 -3.23 -9.36
CA THR A 49 -9.31 -4.39 -8.45
C THR A 49 -8.06 -5.22 -8.73
N VAL A 50 -7.92 -6.37 -8.06
CA VAL A 50 -6.82 -7.32 -8.32
C VAL A 50 -6.93 -7.92 -9.73
N ASN A 51 -8.14 -8.33 -10.13
CA ASN A 51 -8.40 -9.07 -11.37
C ASN A 51 -8.89 -8.19 -12.53
N ASP A 52 -9.40 -7.01 -12.22
CA ASP A 52 -9.84 -6.00 -13.19
C ASP A 52 -9.07 -4.69 -12.96
N PRO A 53 -7.83 -4.61 -13.49
CA PRO A 53 -6.96 -3.45 -13.30
C PRO A 53 -7.39 -2.26 -14.14
N LEU A 54 -7.26 -1.05 -13.60
CA LEU A 54 -7.49 0.16 -14.38
C LEU A 54 -6.42 0.32 -15.47
N GLY A 55 -6.84 0.40 -16.73
CA GLY A 55 -5.98 0.73 -17.86
C GLY A 55 -5.91 2.23 -18.10
N CYS A 56 -4.71 2.82 -18.14
CA CYS A 56 -4.53 4.24 -18.45
C CYS A 56 -3.18 4.51 -19.13
N ALA A 57 -3.20 5.26 -20.24
CA ALA A 57 -2.00 5.68 -20.99
C ALA A 57 -1.02 4.53 -21.33
N GLY A 58 -1.53 3.32 -21.58
CA GLY A 58 -0.74 2.12 -21.86
C GLY A 58 -0.19 1.40 -20.63
N TYR A 59 -0.53 1.85 -19.42
CA TYR A 59 -0.23 1.21 -18.15
C TYR A 59 -1.47 0.51 -17.59
N ARG A 60 -1.25 -0.52 -16.78
CA ARG A 60 -2.26 -1.17 -15.95
C ARG A 60 -1.90 -0.94 -14.49
N PHE A 61 -2.86 -0.45 -13.74
CA PHE A 61 -2.77 -0.21 -12.31
C PHE A 61 -3.51 -1.36 -11.64
N HIS A 62 -2.78 -2.27 -11.00
CA HIS A 62 -3.35 -3.40 -10.30
C HIS A 62 -3.40 -3.09 -8.81
N GLN A 63 -4.53 -3.41 -8.18
CA GLN A 63 -4.58 -3.46 -6.73
C GLN A 63 -3.73 -4.65 -6.26
N SER A 64 -2.73 -4.41 -5.41
CA SER A 64 -1.84 -5.47 -4.93
C SER A 64 -2.07 -5.86 -3.47
N THR A 65 -2.42 -4.90 -2.62
CA THR A 65 -2.67 -5.11 -1.18
C THR A 65 -3.76 -4.16 -0.69
N PHE A 66 -4.37 -4.44 0.44
CA PHE A 66 -5.29 -3.53 1.13
C PHE A 66 -4.93 -3.47 2.62
N SER A 67 -5.01 -2.29 3.22
CA SER A 67 -4.86 -2.10 4.66
C SER A 67 -5.78 -1.00 5.18
N PRO A 68 -6.55 -1.22 6.25
CA PRO A 68 -7.31 -0.19 6.94
C PRO A 68 -6.45 0.67 7.89
N ASP A 69 -5.16 0.34 8.05
CA ASP A 69 -4.28 0.91 9.07
C ASP A 69 -3.43 2.09 8.57
N GLY A 70 -3.84 2.70 7.45
CA GLY A 70 -3.21 3.92 6.95
C GLY A 70 -3.53 5.12 7.82
N VAL A 71 -2.60 6.07 7.91
CA VAL A 71 -2.82 7.37 8.56
C VAL A 71 -2.63 8.48 7.56
N GLY A 72 -3.67 9.28 7.28
CA GLY A 72 -3.57 10.39 6.34
C GLY A 72 -2.67 11.48 6.90
N LEU A 73 -1.53 11.73 6.27
CA LEU A 73 -0.63 12.83 6.61
C LEU A 73 -0.55 13.80 5.44
N LYS A 74 -0.92 15.05 5.71
CA LYS A 74 -0.86 16.15 4.76
C LYS A 74 0.12 17.20 5.24
N VAL A 75 0.97 17.67 4.33
CA VAL A 75 1.91 18.77 4.59
C VAL A 75 1.71 19.86 3.55
N ARG A 76 1.59 21.09 4.03
CA ARG A 76 1.44 22.30 3.22
C ARG A 76 2.63 23.23 3.45
N ASP A 77 3.16 23.79 2.38
CA ASP A 77 4.14 24.86 2.45
C ASP A 77 3.42 26.15 2.90
N VAL A 78 3.88 26.75 4.00
CA VAL A 78 3.22 27.92 4.61
C VAL A 78 3.33 29.16 3.72
N LYS A 79 4.42 29.31 2.96
CA LYS A 79 4.68 30.50 2.13
C LYS A 79 3.79 30.53 0.89
N THR A 80 3.60 29.39 0.25
CA THR A 80 2.85 29.24 -1.00
C THR A 80 1.41 28.79 -0.79
N GLY A 81 1.10 28.18 0.36
CA GLY A 81 -0.16 27.51 0.62
C GLY A 81 -0.35 26.21 -0.16
N ALA A 82 0.67 25.76 -0.92
CA ALA A 82 0.60 24.55 -1.72
C ALA A 82 0.72 23.30 -0.84
N VAL A 83 -0.11 22.30 -1.11
CA VAL A 83 0.08 20.96 -0.54
C VAL A 83 1.30 20.35 -1.22
N VAL A 84 2.32 20.01 -0.43
CA VAL A 84 3.61 19.47 -0.90
C VAL A 84 3.82 18.00 -0.56
N TYR A 85 3.00 17.47 0.35
CA TYR A 85 2.91 16.04 0.66
C TYR A 85 1.47 15.70 1.05
N ALA A 86 0.95 14.57 0.55
CA ALA A 86 -0.34 14.03 0.97
C ALA A 86 -0.33 12.53 0.72
N GLU A 87 0.06 11.78 1.74
CA GLU A 87 0.21 10.33 1.69
C GLU A 87 -0.54 9.69 2.86
N ALA A 88 -0.73 8.37 2.79
CA ALA A 88 -1.31 7.59 3.87
C ALA A 88 -0.35 6.47 4.30
N PRO A 89 0.73 6.77 5.05
CA PRO A 89 1.63 5.73 5.54
C PRO A 89 0.88 4.66 6.34
N VAL A 90 1.23 3.39 6.11
CA VAL A 90 0.59 2.25 6.79
C VAL A 90 1.39 1.89 8.03
N LEU A 91 0.84 2.20 9.20
CA LEU A 91 1.48 1.82 10.45
C LEU A 91 1.40 0.31 10.64
N GLN A 92 2.40 -0.27 11.30
CA GLN A 92 2.36 -1.68 11.61
C GLN A 92 1.17 -1.98 12.55
N ARG A 93 0.40 -3.02 12.24
CA ARG A 93 -0.65 -3.51 13.15
C ARG A 93 -0.09 -4.02 14.45
N GLU A 94 1.05 -4.71 14.37
CA GLU A 94 1.77 -5.17 15.54
C GLU A 94 2.46 -3.98 16.19
N ALA A 95 2.36 -3.95 17.53
CA ALA A 95 2.94 -2.93 18.37
C ALA A 95 4.47 -2.89 18.18
N ALA A 96 4.96 -1.87 17.48
CA ALA A 96 6.39 -1.74 17.12
C ALA A 96 7.14 -0.76 18.01
N ALA A 97 6.43 0.22 18.60
CA ALA A 97 7.00 1.16 19.56
C ALA A 97 6.60 0.79 20.99
N PRO A 98 7.54 0.66 21.95
CA PRO A 98 7.17 0.49 23.35
C PRO A 98 6.50 1.76 23.88
N SER A 99 5.50 1.61 24.75
CA SER A 99 4.82 2.71 25.42
C SER A 99 4.53 2.28 26.86
N PRO A 100 5.38 2.67 27.82
CA PRO A 100 5.18 2.29 29.21
C PRO A 100 4.06 3.12 29.82
N ARG A 101 3.26 2.54 30.70
CA ARG A 101 2.49 3.33 31.65
C ARG A 101 3.44 3.82 32.75
N PHE A 102 3.47 5.12 32.97
CA PHE A 102 4.29 5.73 34.01
C PHE A 102 3.38 6.40 35.02
N VAL A 103 3.56 6.05 36.29
CA VAL A 103 2.78 6.59 37.40
C VAL A 103 3.72 7.22 38.41
N VAL A 104 3.43 8.46 38.79
CA VAL A 104 4.15 9.20 39.83
C VAL A 104 3.18 9.58 40.94
N ARG A 105 3.52 9.24 42.18
CA ARG A 105 2.78 9.61 43.39
C ARG A 105 3.66 10.38 44.35
N ASP A 106 3.06 11.27 45.13
CA ASP A 106 3.73 11.93 46.25
C ASP A 106 3.77 11.03 47.51
N ALA A 107 4.41 11.51 48.57
CA ALA A 107 4.56 10.81 49.85
C ALA A 107 3.22 10.52 50.56
N ALA A 108 2.15 11.25 50.23
CA ALA A 108 0.80 11.00 50.73
C ALA A 108 0.03 9.98 49.87
N GLY A 109 0.63 9.49 48.79
CA GLY A 109 0.04 8.56 47.84
C GLY A 109 -0.85 9.22 46.78
N LYS A 110 -0.88 10.56 46.70
CA LYS A 110 -1.65 11.27 45.68
C LYS A 110 -0.94 11.13 44.33
N THR A 111 -1.69 10.74 43.30
CA THR A 111 -1.19 10.68 41.92
C THR A 111 -0.90 12.08 41.38
N LEU A 112 0.35 12.30 40.97
CA LEU A 112 0.83 13.51 40.29
C LEU A 112 0.83 13.34 38.77
N PHE A 113 1.12 12.12 38.29
CA PHE A 113 1.13 11.76 36.88
C PHE A 113 0.69 10.29 36.73
N ASP A 114 -0.15 9.99 35.73
CA ASP A 114 -0.57 8.64 35.36
C ASP A 114 -0.97 8.66 33.89
N ASP A 115 -0.04 8.28 33.01
CA ASP A 115 -0.30 8.16 31.59
C ASP A 115 0.68 7.19 30.92
N PHE A 116 0.35 6.80 29.70
CA PHE A 116 1.28 6.10 28.83
C PHE A 116 2.23 7.10 28.17
N LEU A 117 3.51 6.75 28.11
CA LEU A 117 4.52 7.61 27.50
C LEU A 117 4.66 7.31 26.01
N VAL A 118 4.75 8.38 25.22
CA VAL A 118 5.27 8.36 23.85
C VAL A 118 6.78 8.55 23.94
N VAL A 119 7.53 7.53 23.53
CA VAL A 119 8.99 7.50 23.65
C VAL A 119 9.64 7.66 22.28
N ARG A 120 10.74 8.42 22.26
CA ARG A 120 11.60 8.61 21.10
C ARG A 120 12.75 7.60 21.13
N PRO A 121 13.09 6.93 20.03
CA PRO A 121 14.29 6.10 19.95
C PRO A 121 15.56 6.91 20.19
N LEU A 122 16.48 6.35 20.98
CA LEU A 122 17.87 6.79 21.09
C LEU A 122 18.79 5.90 20.25
N ASP A 123 18.52 4.59 20.29
CA ASP A 123 19.16 3.55 19.49
C ASP A 123 18.24 2.31 19.44
N ASP A 124 18.74 1.19 18.90
CA ASP A 124 18.00 -0.06 18.72
C ASP A 124 17.49 -0.69 20.03
N ARG A 125 17.99 -0.27 21.19
CA ARG A 125 17.69 -0.87 22.49
C ARG A 125 17.19 0.13 23.52
N ARG A 126 17.25 1.43 23.23
CA ARG A 126 16.93 2.50 24.17
C ARG A 126 15.99 3.51 23.56
N THR A 127 15.00 3.90 24.34
CA THR A 127 14.05 4.96 24.00
C THR A 127 13.93 5.91 25.19
N ILE A 128 13.53 7.16 24.94
CA ILE A 128 13.44 8.19 25.97
C ILE A 128 12.15 9.00 25.85
N ALA A 129 11.58 9.36 26.99
CA ALA A 129 10.57 10.40 27.14
C ALA A 129 11.07 11.45 28.14
N LEU A 130 10.72 12.71 27.90
CA LEU A 130 10.95 13.81 28.84
C LEU A 130 9.60 14.15 29.47
N VAL A 131 9.40 13.78 30.72
CA VAL A 131 8.10 13.81 31.39
C VAL A 131 8.01 15.01 32.33
N PRO A 132 7.18 16.02 32.02
CA PRO A 132 6.86 17.07 32.98
C PRO A 132 5.87 16.53 34.02
N VAL A 133 6.27 16.45 35.28
CA VAL A 133 5.39 16.00 36.38
C VAL A 133 4.92 17.21 37.18
N PRO A 134 3.60 17.44 37.31
CA PRO A 134 3.07 18.52 38.14
C PRO A 134 3.60 18.49 39.56
N GLY A 135 4.15 19.61 40.02
CA GLY A 135 4.75 19.74 41.37
C GLY A 135 6.20 19.26 41.46
N VAL A 136 6.79 18.76 40.37
CA VAL A 136 8.23 18.49 40.25
C VAL A 136 8.85 19.58 39.39
N GLU A 137 9.85 20.29 39.90
CA GLU A 137 10.44 21.45 39.20
C GLU A 137 11.20 21.07 37.93
N LYS A 138 11.84 19.90 37.91
CA LYS A 138 12.61 19.40 36.77
C LYS A 138 11.78 18.43 35.94
N VAL A 139 11.93 18.51 34.62
CA VAL A 139 11.42 17.48 33.70
C VAL A 139 12.19 16.18 33.96
N LEU A 140 11.48 15.07 34.08
CA LEU A 140 12.07 13.76 34.37
C LEU A 140 12.38 13.02 33.05
N PRO A 141 13.66 12.77 32.72
CA PRO A 141 14.03 11.85 31.67
C PRO A 141 13.70 10.41 32.10
N VAL A 142 12.81 9.77 31.37
CA VAL A 142 12.45 8.36 31.52
C VAL A 142 13.00 7.61 30.32
N VAL A 143 13.92 6.68 30.56
CA VAL A 143 14.57 5.86 29.54
C VAL A 143 14.02 4.44 29.63
N LEU A 144 13.45 3.94 28.54
CA LEU A 144 13.17 2.51 28.40
C LEU A 144 14.34 1.83 27.72
N PHE A 145 14.79 0.72 28.26
CA PHE A 145 15.88 -0.05 27.67
C PHE A 145 15.67 -1.57 27.81
N THR A 146 16.33 -2.34 26.95
CA THR A 146 16.35 -3.81 27.00
C THR A 146 17.76 -4.34 26.76
N GLU A 147 18.14 -5.39 27.48
CA GLU A 147 19.37 -6.14 27.24
C GLU A 147 19.12 -7.28 26.24
N ALA A 148 19.60 -7.12 25.01
CA ALA A 148 19.69 -8.18 23.99
C ALA A 148 18.43 -9.07 23.82
N GLY A 149 17.24 -8.45 23.77
CA GLY A 149 15.96 -9.16 23.60
C GLY A 149 15.33 -9.64 24.91
N GLY A 150 15.87 -9.24 26.06
CA GLY A 150 15.25 -9.38 27.36
C GLY A 150 14.04 -8.45 27.56
N PRO A 151 13.38 -8.51 28.73
CA PRO A 151 12.27 -7.63 29.04
C PRO A 151 12.70 -6.16 29.03
N TRP A 152 11.75 -5.27 28.73
CA TRP A 152 11.97 -3.84 28.86
C TRP A 152 12.06 -3.46 30.34
N GLN A 153 12.99 -2.58 30.66
CA GLN A 153 13.15 -1.95 31.96
C GLN A 153 13.02 -0.44 31.81
N MET A 154 12.49 0.21 32.84
CA MET A 154 12.35 1.66 32.89
C MET A 154 13.42 2.24 33.81
N SER A 155 14.21 3.19 33.34
CA SER A 155 15.15 3.98 34.12
C SER A 155 14.66 5.41 34.24
N ILE A 156 14.46 5.90 35.46
CA ILE A 156 14.27 7.33 35.73
C ILE A 156 15.65 7.93 35.99
N VAL A 157 16.06 8.89 35.17
CA VAL A 157 17.38 9.52 35.26
C VAL A 157 17.26 10.82 36.05
N HIS A 158 17.90 10.90 37.20
CA HIS A 158 18.07 12.15 37.91
C HIS A 158 19.33 12.86 37.40
N LEU A 159 19.15 14.12 37.00
CA LEU A 159 20.26 14.99 36.58
C LEU A 159 20.58 15.97 37.72
N ALA A 160 21.83 15.90 38.17
CA ALA A 160 22.37 16.72 39.23
C ALA A 160 22.11 18.22 38.98
N ASP A 161 21.63 18.89 40.01
CA ASP A 161 21.68 20.33 40.07
C ASP A 161 23.13 20.80 40.13
N ARG A 162 23.60 21.49 39.09
CA ARG A 162 24.96 22.03 39.04
C ARG A 162 25.22 23.10 40.10
N THR A 163 24.18 23.62 40.75
CA THR A 163 24.27 24.59 41.83
C THR A 163 24.41 23.94 43.21
N ASP A 164 24.02 22.67 43.36
CA ASP A 164 24.20 21.89 44.58
C ASP A 164 25.34 20.88 44.41
N PRO A 165 26.52 21.10 45.01
CA PRO A 165 27.66 20.18 44.89
C PRO A 165 27.43 18.79 45.52
N ASN A 166 26.37 18.61 46.31
CA ASN A 166 25.99 17.32 46.87
C ASN A 166 24.98 16.57 46.01
N ASP A 167 24.33 17.25 45.06
CA ASP A 167 23.41 16.61 44.13
C ASP A 167 24.23 15.90 43.03
N ARG A 168 23.96 14.62 42.83
CA ARG A 168 24.72 13.76 41.90
C ARG A 168 23.79 13.07 40.95
N ASP A 169 24.26 12.82 39.73
CA ASP A 169 23.51 12.01 38.77
C ASP A 169 23.32 10.59 39.34
N TYR A 170 22.09 10.10 39.30
CA TYR A 170 21.77 8.72 39.58
C TYR A 170 20.59 8.27 38.72
N GLN A 171 20.34 6.97 38.71
CA GLN A 171 19.24 6.39 37.98
C GLN A 171 18.52 5.36 38.83
N ILE A 172 17.20 5.30 38.66
CA ILE A 172 16.33 4.34 39.33
C ILE A 172 15.76 3.42 38.25
N THR A 173 16.13 2.15 38.32
CA THR A 173 15.60 1.13 37.40
C THR A 173 14.41 0.42 38.03
N ILE A 174 13.34 0.28 37.24
CA ILE A 174 12.09 -0.36 37.61
C ILE A 174 11.75 -1.39 36.53
N ASP A 175 11.52 -2.63 36.95
CA ASP A 175 10.98 -3.68 36.09
C ASP A 175 9.47 -3.50 35.89
N GLU A 176 8.91 -4.04 34.81
CA GLU A 176 7.46 -4.02 34.57
C GLU A 176 6.69 -4.66 35.75
N GLY A 177 5.61 -3.99 36.18
CA GLY A 177 4.86 -4.31 37.40
C GLY A 177 5.48 -3.75 38.70
N GLY A 178 6.67 -3.15 38.61
CA GLY A 178 7.44 -2.66 39.74
C GLY A 178 7.17 -1.21 40.13
N SER A 179 7.73 -0.82 41.27
CA SER A 179 7.79 0.56 41.75
C SER A 179 9.06 0.82 42.54
N ALA A 180 9.50 2.07 42.58
CA ALA A 180 10.63 2.51 43.37
C ALA A 180 10.33 3.91 43.93
N SER A 181 10.90 4.23 45.08
CA SER A 181 10.71 5.54 45.73
C SER A 181 12.02 6.29 45.84
N ASP A 182 11.93 7.60 45.73
CA ASP A 182 13.05 8.53 45.80
C ASP A 182 12.59 9.84 46.41
N GLY A 183 13.18 10.19 47.55
CA GLY A 183 12.68 11.26 48.41
C GLY A 183 11.19 11.09 48.72
N ASN A 184 10.38 12.06 48.30
CA ASN A 184 8.94 12.11 48.51
C ASN A 184 8.11 11.59 47.33
N LEU A 185 8.76 10.97 46.33
CA LEU A 185 8.09 10.49 45.13
C LEU A 185 8.16 8.97 45.07
N THR A 186 7.07 8.35 44.63
CA THR A 186 7.03 6.95 44.23
C THR A 186 6.76 6.89 42.74
N PHE A 187 7.67 6.26 42.02
CA PHE A 187 7.57 5.98 40.59
C PHE A 187 7.11 4.54 40.39
N SER A 188 6.25 4.29 39.42
CA SER A 188 5.80 2.94 39.07
C SER A 188 5.78 2.74 37.57
N PHE A 189 6.10 1.52 37.15
CA PHE A 189 5.98 1.03 35.79
C PHE A 189 4.99 -0.14 35.78
N PRO A 190 3.68 0.11 35.80
CA PRO A 190 2.70 -0.96 36.03
C PRO A 190 2.59 -1.94 34.87
N GLU A 191 2.67 -1.43 33.64
CA GLU A 191 2.45 -2.20 32.42
C GLU A 191 3.12 -1.55 31.22
N LEU A 192 3.49 -2.38 30.24
CA LEU A 192 3.96 -1.98 28.93
C LEU A 192 2.92 -2.30 27.87
N ARG A 193 2.57 -1.30 27.05
CA ARG A 193 1.87 -1.52 25.78
C ARG A 193 2.82 -1.23 24.63
N GLY A 194 2.37 -1.49 23.41
CA GLY A 194 3.02 -0.90 22.26
C GLY A 194 2.07 -0.11 21.37
N LEU A 195 2.65 0.80 20.60
CA LEU A 195 1.96 1.67 19.67
C LEU A 195 2.24 1.23 18.23
N PRO A 196 1.24 1.32 17.33
CA PRO A 196 1.47 1.25 15.90
C PRO A 196 2.50 2.31 15.49
N ALA A 197 3.55 1.89 14.80
CA ALA A 197 4.64 2.78 14.42
C ALA A 197 5.23 2.45 13.05
N LEU A 198 5.89 3.44 12.45
CA LEU A 198 6.57 3.33 11.16
C LEU A 198 7.68 4.37 11.04
N ILE A 199 8.79 4.01 10.40
CA ILE A 199 9.81 4.96 9.95
C ILE A 199 9.55 5.29 8.48
N VAL A 200 9.44 6.58 8.16
CA VAL A 200 9.11 7.08 6.81
C VAL A 200 10.18 8.11 6.40
N GLN A 201 10.51 8.14 5.12
CA GLN A 201 11.42 9.14 4.54
C GLN A 201 10.63 10.20 3.77
N GLU A 202 11.31 11.28 3.37
CA GLU A 202 10.77 12.27 2.42
C GLU A 202 9.53 13.05 2.93
N ILE A 203 9.32 13.13 4.24
CA ILE A 203 8.34 14.07 4.80
C ILE A 203 8.96 15.48 4.75
N PRO A 204 8.32 16.46 4.06
CA PRO A 204 8.88 17.81 3.95
C PRO A 204 9.18 18.41 5.31
N GLY A 205 10.37 19.00 5.46
CA GLY A 205 10.86 19.57 6.73
C GLY A 205 11.44 18.55 7.71
N ILE A 206 11.40 17.25 7.41
CA ILE A 206 11.93 16.18 8.27
C ILE A 206 12.91 15.31 7.48
N ASP A 207 14.21 15.52 7.71
CA ASP A 207 15.34 14.85 7.05
C ASP A 207 16.26 14.19 8.10
N PRO A 208 16.70 12.93 7.92
CA PRO A 208 16.45 12.02 6.79
C PRO A 208 15.21 11.15 6.93
N VAL A 209 14.76 10.92 8.16
CA VAL A 209 13.63 10.03 8.44
C VAL A 209 12.75 10.62 9.54
N ALA A 210 11.45 10.42 9.40
CA ALA A 210 10.46 10.66 10.43
C ALA A 210 10.08 9.33 11.09
N TYR A 211 9.91 9.34 12.41
CA TYR A 211 9.32 8.22 13.13
C TYR A 211 7.89 8.57 13.52
N LEU A 212 6.94 7.82 12.99
CA LEU A 212 5.51 7.99 13.20
C LEU A 212 5.06 7.00 14.27
N GLN A 213 4.32 7.46 15.26
CA GLN A 213 3.65 6.63 16.25
C GLN A 213 2.20 7.10 16.39
N LEU A 214 1.24 6.17 16.31
CA LEU A 214 -0.16 6.47 16.55
C LEU A 214 -0.53 6.14 17.99
N GLU A 215 -0.78 7.19 18.75
CA GLU A 215 -1.23 7.12 20.12
C GLU A 215 -2.75 7.26 20.19
N ARG A 216 -3.34 6.64 21.21
CA ARG A 216 -4.68 6.93 21.68
C ARG A 216 -4.59 7.48 23.10
N ALA A 217 -4.94 8.75 23.26
CA ALA A 217 -5.03 9.43 24.55
C ALA A 217 -6.17 8.83 25.41
N ALA A 218 -6.18 9.14 26.70
CA ALA A 218 -7.15 8.62 27.66
C ALA A 218 -8.62 8.97 27.32
N ASP A 219 -8.85 10.09 26.65
CA ASP A 219 -10.17 10.54 26.16
C ASP A 219 -10.60 9.83 24.85
N GLY A 220 -9.76 8.95 24.31
CA GLY A 220 -9.98 8.23 23.06
C GLY A 220 -9.50 8.97 21.82
N THR A 221 -9.00 10.20 21.96
CA THR A 221 -8.45 11.01 20.86
C THR A 221 -7.22 10.32 20.26
N ARG A 222 -7.16 10.31 18.93
CA ARG A 222 -5.99 9.79 18.21
C ARG A 222 -4.98 10.92 18.00
N ILE A 223 -3.73 10.64 18.32
CA ILE A 223 -2.62 11.56 18.13
C ILE A 223 -1.57 10.86 17.28
N LEU A 224 -1.28 11.42 16.11
CA LEU A 224 -0.17 10.97 15.28
C LEU A 224 1.08 11.75 15.70
N ASN A 225 1.95 11.09 16.43
CA ASN A 225 3.24 11.63 16.83
C ASN A 225 4.22 11.48 15.66
N VAL A 226 4.62 12.60 15.06
CA VAL A 226 5.66 12.65 14.01
C VAL A 226 6.94 13.21 14.62
N MET A 227 8.00 12.41 14.66
CA MET A 227 9.25 12.78 15.32
C MET A 227 10.41 12.81 14.33
N ASN A 228 11.19 13.90 14.35
CA ASN A 228 12.51 13.92 13.71
C ASN A 228 13.55 13.35 14.68
N VAL A 229 13.79 12.05 14.59
CA VAL A 229 14.73 11.34 15.49
C VAL A 229 16.19 11.75 15.23
N ALA A 230 16.51 12.16 14.00
CA ALA A 230 17.89 12.53 13.62
C ALA A 230 18.27 13.98 13.95
N ARG A 231 17.28 14.87 14.12
CA ARG A 231 17.46 16.29 14.45
C ARG A 231 16.61 16.65 15.67
N PRO A 232 17.00 16.22 16.87
CA PRO A 232 16.26 16.51 18.11
C PRO A 232 16.18 18.01 18.44
N GLU A 233 17.04 18.83 17.86
CA GLU A 233 17.06 20.29 17.98
C GLU A 233 16.12 21.01 17.00
N ALA A 234 15.60 20.32 15.99
CA ALA A 234 14.74 20.94 14.99
C ALA A 234 13.37 21.33 15.57
N PRO A 235 12.69 22.34 15.00
CA PRO A 235 11.29 22.64 15.32
C PRO A 235 10.34 21.45 15.09
N THR A 236 10.75 20.50 14.24
CA THR A 236 10.03 19.26 13.92
C THR A 236 10.49 18.07 14.76
N SER A 237 11.20 18.29 15.87
CA SER A 237 11.72 17.22 16.73
C SER A 237 10.61 16.31 17.25
N TRP A 238 9.45 16.88 17.61
CA TRP A 238 8.23 16.16 17.96
C TRP A 238 6.98 16.98 17.63
N LEU A 239 6.11 16.40 16.80
CA LEU A 239 4.85 16.98 16.36
C LEU A 239 3.69 16.07 16.78
N PRO A 240 2.97 16.38 17.88
CA PRO A 240 1.80 15.63 18.31
C PRO A 240 0.56 16.10 17.54
N LEU A 241 0.29 15.49 16.38
CA LEU A 241 -0.79 15.91 15.49
C LEU A 241 -2.12 15.31 15.94
N ARG A 242 -3.07 16.17 16.33
CA ARG A 242 -4.47 15.76 16.52
C ARG A 242 -5.20 15.70 15.18
N GLU A 243 -6.20 14.83 15.10
CA GLU A 243 -6.98 14.64 13.89
C GLU A 243 -7.70 15.93 13.48
N GLY A 244 -7.44 16.39 12.24
CA GLY A 244 -8.01 17.61 11.67
C GLY A 244 -7.41 18.92 12.18
N GLU A 245 -6.52 18.90 13.16
CA GLU A 245 -5.88 20.10 13.72
C GLU A 245 -4.52 20.34 13.05
N PRO A 246 -4.37 21.44 12.27
CA PRO A 246 -3.08 21.77 11.65
C PRO A 246 -2.07 22.25 12.70
N LEU A 247 -0.83 21.80 12.58
CA LEU A 247 0.30 22.24 13.39
C LEU A 247 1.41 22.79 12.49
N VAL A 248 1.82 24.04 12.72
CA VAL A 248 2.92 24.66 11.98
C VAL A 248 4.25 24.40 12.67
N ALA A 249 5.24 23.91 11.91
CA ALA A 249 6.61 23.75 12.38
C ALA A 249 7.60 24.11 11.25
N GLY A 250 8.45 25.11 11.50
CA GLY A 250 9.34 25.66 10.49
C GLY A 250 8.57 26.30 9.34
N ASP A 251 8.87 25.88 8.11
CA ASP A 251 8.25 26.39 6.87
C ASP A 251 6.96 25.62 6.47
N TYR A 252 6.54 24.63 7.25
CA TYR A 252 5.47 23.70 6.88
C TYR A 252 4.35 23.62 7.92
N GLU A 253 3.13 23.40 7.43
CA GLU A 253 1.93 23.05 8.19
C GLU A 253 1.66 21.55 8.01
N TYR A 254 1.58 20.82 9.12
CA TYR A 254 1.32 19.38 9.15
C TYR A 254 -0.09 19.13 9.64
N THR A 255 -0.80 18.19 9.03
CA THR A 255 -2.16 17.81 9.44
C THR A 255 -2.29 16.30 9.40
N PHE A 256 -2.72 15.72 10.51
CA PHE A 256 -3.20 14.35 10.56
C PHE A 256 -4.67 14.35 10.15
N GLU A 257 -4.99 13.78 8.98
CA GLU A 257 -6.35 13.72 8.43
C GLU A 257 -7.19 12.56 8.99
N GLY A 258 -6.63 11.77 9.89
CA GLY A 258 -7.28 10.60 10.48
C GLY A 258 -6.87 9.28 9.82
N PRO A 259 -7.51 8.18 10.22
CA PRO A 259 -7.32 6.87 9.60
C PRO A 259 -7.77 6.89 8.15
N ARG A 260 -6.99 6.27 7.26
CA ARG A 260 -7.33 6.14 5.84
C ARG A 260 -7.09 4.72 5.39
N GLU A 261 -8.04 4.20 4.61
CA GLU A 261 -7.85 2.94 3.90
C GLU A 261 -6.76 3.14 2.83
N TYR A 262 -5.84 2.19 2.80
CA TYR A 262 -4.67 2.17 1.94
C TYR A 262 -4.74 0.97 1.00
N THR A 263 -4.24 1.15 -0.22
CA THR A 263 -3.95 0.06 -1.13
C THR A 263 -2.53 0.14 -1.65
N GLY A 264 -1.87 -1.01 -1.74
CA GLY A 264 -0.70 -1.14 -2.59
C GLY A 264 -1.13 -1.13 -4.06
N MET A 265 -0.31 -0.52 -4.90
CA MET A 265 -0.50 -0.50 -6.35
C MET A 265 0.69 -1.11 -7.07
N LEU A 266 0.41 -2.05 -7.98
CA LEU A 266 1.38 -2.53 -8.94
C LEU A 266 1.08 -1.90 -10.30
N VAL A 267 2.01 -1.08 -10.78
CA VAL A 267 1.89 -0.41 -12.07
C VAL A 267 2.73 -1.14 -13.11
N LYS A 268 2.11 -1.58 -14.21
CA LYS A 268 2.79 -2.36 -15.26
C LYS A 268 2.49 -1.79 -16.65
N ARG A 269 3.50 -1.78 -17.52
CA ARG A 269 3.34 -1.42 -18.95
C ARG A 269 3.65 -2.64 -19.81
N ASP A 270 2.63 -3.20 -20.46
CA ASP A 270 2.72 -4.43 -21.28
C ASP A 270 2.39 -4.16 -22.76
N PRO A 271 3.25 -3.47 -23.53
CA PRO A 271 2.95 -3.11 -24.91
C PRO A 271 2.88 -4.32 -25.86
N GLY A 272 3.45 -5.46 -25.46
CA GLY A 272 3.45 -6.71 -26.25
C GLY A 272 2.25 -7.63 -26.01
N SER A 273 1.32 -7.28 -25.10
CA SER A 273 0.20 -8.18 -24.76
C SER A 273 -0.67 -8.54 -25.96
N TRP A 274 -0.82 -7.63 -26.94
CA TRP A 274 -1.58 -7.89 -28.16
C TRP A 274 -0.98 -9.00 -29.03
N LEU A 275 0.35 -9.22 -29.00
CA LEU A 275 1.00 -10.30 -29.73
C LEU A 275 0.54 -11.68 -29.23
N ILE A 276 0.30 -11.80 -27.92
CA ILE A 276 -0.21 -13.04 -27.32
C ILE A 276 -1.61 -13.33 -27.84
N TRP A 277 -2.48 -12.32 -27.90
CA TRP A 277 -3.82 -12.48 -28.46
C TRP A 277 -3.81 -12.86 -29.94
N VAL A 278 -2.88 -12.29 -30.73
CA VAL A 278 -2.69 -12.69 -32.13
C VAL A 278 -2.23 -14.14 -32.23
N ALA A 279 -1.26 -14.57 -31.42
CA ALA A 279 -0.79 -15.96 -31.40
C ALA A 279 -1.91 -16.93 -30.99
N THR A 280 -2.70 -16.60 -29.97
CA THR A 280 -3.86 -17.38 -29.53
C THR A 280 -4.92 -17.46 -30.63
N ALA A 281 -5.21 -16.35 -31.31
CA ALA A 281 -6.16 -16.34 -32.42
C ALA A 281 -5.69 -17.20 -33.60
N LEU A 282 -4.40 -17.11 -33.96
CA LEU A 282 -3.80 -17.96 -34.99
C LEU A 282 -3.81 -19.45 -34.59
N MET A 283 -3.54 -19.77 -33.33
CA MET A 283 -3.61 -21.13 -32.81
C MET A 283 -5.05 -21.68 -32.88
N MET A 284 -6.03 -20.90 -32.41
CA MET A 284 -7.45 -21.26 -32.50
C MET A 284 -7.90 -21.44 -33.95
N ALA A 285 -7.45 -20.57 -34.86
CA ALA A 285 -7.73 -20.70 -36.28
C ALA A 285 -7.10 -21.96 -36.89
N GLY A 286 -5.85 -22.28 -36.58
CA GLY A 286 -5.19 -23.50 -37.03
C GLY A 286 -5.89 -24.77 -36.52
N LEU A 287 -6.34 -24.75 -35.27
CA LEU A 287 -7.14 -25.83 -34.68
C LEU A 287 -8.50 -25.96 -35.39
N ALA A 288 -9.16 -24.84 -35.67
CA ALA A 288 -10.41 -24.82 -36.39
C ALA A 288 -10.26 -25.38 -37.81
N VAL A 289 -9.21 -25.00 -38.54
CA VAL A 289 -8.90 -25.58 -39.86
C VAL A 289 -8.69 -27.09 -39.73
N THR A 290 -7.97 -27.54 -38.70
CA THR A 290 -7.67 -28.97 -38.52
C THR A 290 -8.93 -29.82 -38.29
N PHE A 291 -9.88 -29.33 -37.48
CA PHE A 291 -11.10 -30.09 -37.13
C PHE A 291 -12.28 -29.84 -38.04
N TYR A 292 -12.41 -28.64 -38.63
CA TYR A 292 -13.59 -28.25 -39.39
C TYR A 292 -13.36 -28.18 -40.91
N MET A 293 -12.11 -28.20 -41.39
CA MET A 293 -11.85 -28.32 -42.82
C MET A 293 -11.92 -29.80 -43.21
N PRO A 294 -12.96 -30.25 -43.93
CA PRO A 294 -13.14 -31.67 -44.21
C PRO A 294 -12.00 -32.13 -45.11
N ARG A 295 -11.24 -33.14 -44.67
CA ARG A 295 -10.25 -33.77 -45.53
C ARG A 295 -10.99 -34.60 -46.58
N ARG A 296 -11.03 -34.08 -47.81
CA ARG A 296 -11.67 -34.76 -48.95
C ARG A 296 -10.59 -35.39 -49.80
N ARG A 297 -10.72 -36.68 -50.08
CA ARG A 297 -9.87 -37.37 -51.06
C ARG A 297 -10.74 -37.84 -52.21
N VAL A 298 -10.42 -37.38 -53.41
CA VAL A 298 -11.12 -37.73 -54.64
C VAL A 298 -10.15 -38.43 -55.56
N TRP A 299 -10.57 -39.55 -56.14
CA TRP A 299 -9.84 -40.29 -57.15
C TRP A 299 -10.63 -40.26 -58.45
N VAL A 300 -9.96 -39.89 -59.53
CA VAL A 300 -10.53 -39.88 -60.88
C VAL A 300 -9.78 -40.92 -61.69
N LYS A 301 -10.51 -41.87 -62.28
CA LYS A 301 -9.98 -42.81 -63.26
C LYS A 301 -10.55 -42.48 -64.63
N VAL A 302 -9.70 -42.00 -65.52
CA VAL A 302 -10.06 -41.69 -66.92
C VAL A 302 -9.71 -42.89 -67.78
N GLY A 303 -10.71 -43.51 -68.40
CA GLY A 303 -10.54 -44.57 -69.39
C GLY A 303 -11.16 -44.18 -70.74
N PRO A 304 -10.82 -44.90 -71.83
CA PRO A 304 -11.22 -44.53 -73.19
C PRO A 304 -12.74 -44.52 -73.43
N GLU A 305 -13.52 -45.32 -72.69
CA GLU A 305 -14.99 -45.36 -72.82
C GLU A 305 -15.75 -44.71 -71.64
N ARG A 306 -15.11 -44.60 -70.47
CA ARG A 306 -15.76 -44.04 -69.28
C ARG A 306 -14.76 -43.39 -68.34
N THR A 307 -15.18 -42.26 -67.77
CA THR A 307 -14.51 -41.61 -66.63
C THR A 307 -15.28 -41.97 -65.36
N GLN A 308 -14.57 -42.52 -64.37
CA GLN A 308 -15.11 -42.86 -63.06
C GLN A 308 -14.51 -41.92 -62.02
N ILE A 309 -15.36 -41.42 -61.10
CA ILE A 309 -14.90 -40.63 -59.96
C ILE A 309 -15.41 -41.25 -58.68
N ALA A 310 -14.52 -41.43 -57.71
CA ALA A 310 -14.83 -41.88 -56.37
C ALA A 310 -14.25 -40.89 -55.36
N GLY A 311 -14.88 -40.74 -54.20
CA GLY A 311 -14.34 -39.89 -53.16
C GLY A 311 -14.73 -40.35 -51.77
N ILE A 312 -13.86 -40.06 -50.80
CA ILE A 312 -14.12 -40.23 -49.38
C ILE A 312 -14.07 -38.84 -48.75
N ALA A 313 -15.11 -38.51 -47.98
CA ALA A 313 -15.16 -37.33 -47.14
C ALA A 313 -15.70 -37.72 -45.76
N GLU A 314 -15.27 -36.97 -44.75
CA GLU A 314 -15.81 -37.10 -43.39
C GLU A 314 -17.31 -36.75 -43.35
N ARG A 315 -18.01 -37.27 -42.34
CA ARG A 315 -19.48 -37.38 -42.21
C ARG A 315 -20.25 -36.05 -42.33
N MET A 316 -19.56 -34.90 -42.26
CA MET A 316 -20.13 -33.55 -42.33
C MET A 316 -20.16 -32.93 -43.74
N ALA A 317 -19.66 -33.59 -44.79
CA ALA A 317 -19.65 -33.04 -46.15
C ALA A 317 -20.60 -33.78 -47.11
N HIS A 318 -21.53 -33.06 -47.75
CA HIS A 318 -22.39 -33.57 -48.83
C HIS A 318 -21.61 -33.77 -50.15
N LEU A 319 -20.68 -34.75 -50.18
CA LEU A 319 -19.77 -34.99 -51.29
C LEU A 319 -20.48 -35.50 -52.56
N SER A 320 -21.50 -36.35 -52.42
CA SER A 320 -22.16 -37.00 -53.57
C SER A 320 -22.89 -36.02 -54.49
N PRO A 321 -23.71 -35.06 -53.98
CA PRO A 321 -24.34 -34.03 -54.83
C PRO A 321 -23.34 -33.12 -55.53
N GLU A 322 -22.21 -32.82 -54.88
CA GLU A 322 -21.16 -31.95 -55.43
C GLU A 322 -20.39 -32.65 -56.55
N LEU A 323 -20.05 -33.93 -56.36
CA LEU A 323 -19.41 -34.75 -57.38
C LEU A 323 -20.30 -34.96 -58.61
N ALA A 324 -21.61 -35.14 -58.40
CA ALA A 324 -22.58 -35.21 -59.47
C ALA A 324 -22.65 -33.90 -60.28
N ARG A 325 -22.59 -32.73 -59.61
CA ARG A 325 -22.52 -31.43 -60.29
C ARG A 325 -21.24 -31.26 -61.09
N LEU A 326 -20.08 -31.66 -60.54
CA LEU A 326 -18.80 -31.59 -61.24
C LEU A 326 -18.77 -32.49 -62.48
N LEU A 327 -19.30 -33.71 -62.39
CA LEU A 327 -19.44 -34.62 -63.52
C LEU A 327 -20.40 -34.09 -64.60
N ALA A 328 -21.52 -33.51 -64.18
CA ALA A 328 -22.47 -32.90 -65.11
C ALA A 328 -21.84 -31.70 -65.85
N ARG A 329 -21.02 -30.89 -65.16
CA ARG A 329 -20.28 -29.79 -65.79
C ARG A 329 -19.23 -30.31 -66.77
N ALA A 330 -18.39 -31.27 -66.37
CA ALA A 330 -17.37 -31.85 -67.23
C ALA A 330 -17.97 -32.52 -68.49
N ARG A 331 -19.13 -33.18 -68.37
CA ARG A 331 -19.85 -33.75 -69.53
C ARG A 331 -20.34 -32.67 -70.50
N ARG A 332 -20.82 -31.54 -70.00
CA ARG A 332 -21.24 -30.41 -70.87
C ARG A 332 -20.07 -29.80 -71.60
N GLU A 333 -18.95 -29.58 -70.91
CA GLU A 333 -17.74 -29.01 -71.51
C GLU A 333 -17.11 -29.97 -72.54
N ALA A 334 -17.09 -31.28 -72.27
CA ALA A 334 -16.61 -32.31 -73.21
C ALA A 334 -17.59 -32.58 -74.38
N GLY A 335 -18.89 -32.41 -74.17
CA GLY A 335 -19.91 -32.51 -75.22
C GLY A 335 -19.91 -31.31 -76.17
N GLY A 336 -19.54 -30.12 -75.69
CA GLY A 336 -19.38 -28.92 -76.52
C GLY A 336 -18.14 -28.93 -77.41
N THR A 337 -17.08 -29.64 -77.02
CA THR A 337 -15.83 -29.72 -77.81
C THR A 337 -15.90 -30.64 -79.02
N ARG A 338 -16.98 -31.43 -79.18
CA ARG A 338 -17.16 -32.34 -80.31
C ARG A 338 -17.98 -31.76 -81.48
N ALA A 339 -18.46 -30.52 -81.35
CA ALA A 339 -19.27 -29.87 -82.38
C ALA A 339 -18.50 -28.91 -83.32
N ASP A 340 -17.25 -28.54 -82.99
CA ASP A 340 -16.44 -27.59 -83.77
C ASP A 340 -15.15 -28.22 -84.36
N GLY A 341 -15.27 -29.41 -84.96
CA GLY A 341 -14.12 -30.13 -85.50
C GLY A 341 -14.46 -31.03 -86.68
N LEU A 342 -14.73 -30.38 -87.83
CA LEU A 342 -14.77 -30.88 -89.21
C LEU A 342 -15.76 -32.00 -89.58
#